data_AF-A0A8J4UHH8-F1
#
_entry.id   AF-A0A8J4UHH8-F1
#
_cell.length_a   1.000
_cell.length_b   1.000
_cell.length_c   1.000
_cell.angle_alpha   90.00
_cell.angle_beta   90.00
_cell.angle_gamma   90.00
#
_symmetry.space_group_name_H-M   'P 1'
#
loop_
_entity.id
_entity.type
_entity.pdbx_description
1 polymer ?
#
loop_
_entity_poly.entity_id
_entity_poly.type
_entity_poly.pdbx_seq_one_letter_code
_entity_poly.pdbx_strand_id
1 'polypeptide(L)'
;IKNAATLESLQELILRNSTLLQTAGCFRRVNSVEEKHEIVEEYVRWYVIDRNHSVIKRFIKDGLSTLEFLTALQKHPHVLTPFLYHTEKKLTATDLEDLFKPELSPAGSNQRQKESKTLWSDYLLNCE
;
A
#
# COMPACT_ATOMS: atom_id res chain seq x y z
N ILE A 1 -0.27 -22.28 -13.58
CA ILE A 1 -1.75 -22.30 -13.72
C ILE A 1 -2.22 -21.17 -14.64
N LYS A 2 -2.04 -19.88 -14.29
CA LYS A 2 -2.49 -18.73 -15.13
C LYS A 2 -2.05 -18.76 -16.61
N ASN A 3 -0.82 -19.20 -16.88
CA ASN A 3 -0.25 -19.24 -18.22
C ASN A 3 -0.58 -20.51 -19.02
N ALA A 4 -1.44 -21.40 -18.51
CA ALA A 4 -1.83 -22.60 -19.24
C ALA A 4 -2.60 -22.22 -20.51
N ALA A 5 -2.20 -22.80 -21.64
CA ALA A 5 -2.79 -22.55 -22.97
C ALA A 5 -3.72 -23.68 -23.43
N THR A 6 -3.58 -24.88 -22.88
CA THR A 6 -4.42 -26.06 -23.21
C THR A 6 -5.03 -26.67 -21.95
N LEU A 7 -6.08 -27.46 -22.12
CA LEU A 7 -6.80 -28.10 -21.01
C LEU A 7 -5.91 -29.14 -20.32
N GLU A 8 -5.16 -29.92 -21.10
CA GLU A 8 -4.24 -30.94 -20.60
C GLU A 8 -3.12 -30.31 -19.77
N SER A 9 -2.55 -29.21 -20.25
CA SER A 9 -1.51 -28.46 -19.53
C SER A 9 -2.05 -27.88 -18.22
N LEU A 10 -3.29 -27.37 -18.23
CA LEU A 10 -3.94 -26.86 -17.02
C LEU A 10 -4.16 -27.98 -15.99
N GLN A 11 -4.68 -29.12 -16.43
CA GLN A 11 -4.91 -30.29 -15.55
C GLN A 11 -3.60 -30.83 -14.96
N GLU A 12 -2.54 -30.92 -15.76
CA GLU A 12 -1.21 -31.32 -15.27
C GLU A 12 -0.67 -30.34 -14.22
N LEU A 13 -0.79 -29.03 -14.47
CA LEU A 13 -0.37 -28.00 -13.53
C LEU A 13 -1.19 -28.02 -12.22
N ILE A 14 -2.48 -28.33 -12.29
CA ILE A 14 -3.34 -28.50 -11.10
C ILE A 14 -2.90 -29.73 -10.30
N LEU A 15 -2.64 -30.86 -10.97
CA LEU A 15 -2.17 -32.09 -10.32
C LEU A 15 -0.80 -31.88 -9.66
N ARG A 16 0.13 -31.23 -10.35
CA ARG A 16 1.48 -30.92 -9.82
C ARG A 16 1.44 -30.04 -8.58
N ASN A 17 0.44 -29.16 -8.46
CA ASN A 17 0.25 -28.26 -7.32
C ASN A 17 -0.90 -28.71 -6.39
N SER A 18 -1.29 -29.98 -6.44
CA SER A 18 -2.46 -30.52 -5.74
C SER A 18 -2.43 -30.26 -4.23
N THR A 19 -1.29 -30.41 -3.57
CA THR A 19 -1.16 -30.18 -2.12
C THR A 19 -1.48 -28.73 -1.72
N LEU A 20 -1.01 -27.75 -2.50
CA LEU A 20 -1.29 -26.33 -2.27
C LEU A 20 -2.77 -26.02 -2.50
N LEU A 21 -3.35 -26.53 -3.57
CA LEU A 21 -4.75 -26.30 -3.93
C LEU A 21 -5.71 -27.00 -2.95
N GLN A 22 -5.35 -28.18 -2.45
CA GLN A 22 -6.13 -28.89 -1.43
C GLN A 22 -6.11 -28.14 -0.09
N THR A 23 -4.96 -27.60 0.30
CA THR A 23 -4.84 -26.78 1.51
C THR A 23 -5.71 -25.53 1.42
N ALA A 24 -5.80 -24.94 0.24
CA ALA A 24 -6.65 -23.79 -0.04
C ALA A 24 -8.12 -24.15 -0.31
N GLY A 25 -8.48 -25.44 -0.40
CA GLY A 25 -9.84 -25.89 -0.71
C GLY A 25 -10.30 -25.66 -2.16
N CYS A 26 -9.41 -25.27 -3.08
CA CYS A 26 -9.73 -24.98 -4.48
C CYS A 26 -9.30 -26.09 -5.45
N PHE A 27 -8.89 -27.26 -4.93
CA PHE A 27 -8.54 -28.41 -5.76
C PHE A 27 -9.79 -29.03 -6.38
N ARG A 28 -9.96 -28.86 -7.70
CA ARG A 28 -11.07 -29.41 -8.47
C ARG A 28 -10.65 -29.82 -9.88
N ARG A 29 -11.45 -30.69 -10.48
CA ARG A 29 -11.33 -31.03 -11.90
C ARG A 29 -11.86 -29.87 -12.74
N VAL A 30 -11.05 -29.45 -13.71
CA VAL A 30 -11.43 -28.43 -14.71
C VAL A 30 -11.81 -29.09 -16.03
N ASN A 31 -12.81 -28.50 -16.69
CA ASN A 31 -13.33 -28.93 -17.98
C ASN A 31 -13.05 -27.89 -19.08
N SER A 32 -12.64 -26.67 -18.71
CA SER A 32 -12.29 -25.60 -19.64
C SER A 32 -11.02 -24.87 -19.19
N VAL A 33 -10.29 -24.27 -20.14
CA VAL A 33 -9.02 -23.55 -19.86
C VAL A 33 -9.29 -22.24 -19.13
N GLU A 34 -10.47 -21.65 -19.35
CA GLU A 34 -10.94 -20.39 -18.79
C GLU A 34 -11.06 -20.45 -17.25
N GLU A 35 -11.35 -21.64 -16.70
CA GLU A 35 -11.45 -21.90 -15.25
C GLU A 35 -10.13 -21.64 -14.49
N LYS A 36 -9.00 -21.51 -15.20
CA LYS A 36 -7.70 -21.15 -14.60
C LYS A 36 -7.75 -19.81 -13.85
N HIS A 37 -8.62 -18.88 -14.26
CA HIS A 37 -8.74 -17.58 -13.63
C HIS A 37 -9.40 -17.69 -12.25
N GLU A 38 -10.50 -18.43 -12.18
CA GLU A 38 -11.25 -18.67 -10.95
C GLU A 38 -10.39 -19.41 -9.91
N ILE A 39 -9.66 -20.46 -10.32
CA ILE A 39 -8.76 -21.19 -9.41
C ILE A 39 -7.65 -20.27 -8.86
N VAL A 40 -7.07 -19.41 -9.71
CA VAL A 40 -6.03 -18.49 -9.27
C VAL A 40 -6.60 -17.43 -8.34
N GLU A 41 -7.79 -16.91 -8.63
CA GLU A 41 -8.48 -15.93 -7.79
C GLU A 41 -8.82 -16.51 -6.41
N GLU A 42 -9.44 -17.69 -6.37
CA GLU A 42 -9.75 -18.41 -5.12
C GLU A 42 -8.48 -18.69 -4.30
N TYR A 43 -7.42 -19.16 -4.96
CA TYR A 43 -6.15 -19.43 -4.30
C TYR A 43 -5.52 -18.15 -3.72
N VAL A 44 -5.50 -17.05 -4.47
CA VAL A 44 -4.96 -15.76 -4.00
C VAL A 44 -5.80 -15.21 -2.85
N ARG A 45 -7.13 -15.30 -2.95
CA ARG A 45 -8.05 -14.89 -1.88
C ARG A 45 -7.75 -15.67 -0.60
N TRP A 46 -7.63 -16.99 -0.70
CA TRP A 46 -7.28 -17.82 0.43
C TRP A 46 -5.91 -17.46 1.01
N TYR A 47 -4.90 -17.30 0.15
CA TYR A 47 -3.53 -17.04 0.57
C TYR A 47 -3.37 -15.70 1.30
N VAL A 48 -4.05 -14.66 0.80
CA VAL A 48 -3.95 -13.30 1.34
C VAL A 48 -4.90 -13.13 2.53
N ILE A 49 -6.16 -13.52 2.38
CA ILE A 49 -7.23 -13.22 3.35
C ILE A 49 -7.39 -14.39 4.32
N ASP A 50 -7.79 -15.56 3.85
CA ASP A 50 -8.25 -16.65 4.72
C ASP A 50 -7.12 -17.22 5.58
N ARG A 51 -5.92 -17.38 5.01
CA ARG A 51 -4.72 -17.82 5.72
C ARG A 51 -4.31 -16.87 6.85
N ASN A 52 -4.54 -15.56 6.65
CA ASN A 52 -4.21 -14.53 7.63
C ASN A 52 -5.45 -14.03 8.38
N HIS A 53 -6.58 -14.75 8.30
CA HIS A 53 -7.87 -14.25 8.78
C HIS A 53 -7.83 -13.84 10.25
N SER A 54 -7.15 -14.60 11.12
CA SER A 54 -7.01 -14.25 12.54
C SER A 54 -6.26 -12.93 12.75
N VAL A 55 -5.16 -12.73 12.03
CA VAL A 55 -4.32 -11.53 12.10
C VAL A 55 -5.05 -10.34 11.51
N ILE A 56 -5.65 -10.49 10.33
CA ILE A 56 -6.44 -9.45 9.66
C ILE A 56 -7.62 -9.05 10.54
N LYS A 57 -8.35 -10.02 11.09
CA LYS A 57 -9.49 -9.75 11.97
C LYS A 57 -9.04 -8.99 13.22
N ARG A 58 -7.95 -9.40 13.88
CA ARG A 58 -7.43 -8.71 15.06
C ARG A 58 -6.94 -7.30 14.73
N PHE A 59 -6.22 -7.14 13.62
CA PHE A 59 -5.72 -5.84 13.19
C PHE A 59 -6.85 -4.88 12.83
N ILE A 60 -7.79 -5.31 11.98
CA ILE A 60 -8.92 -4.46 11.55
C ILE A 60 -9.88 -4.21 12.70
N LYS A 61 -10.27 -5.25 13.45
CA LYS A 61 -11.29 -5.11 14.50
C LYS A 61 -10.73 -4.49 15.76
N ASP A 62 -9.62 -4.97 16.29
CA ASP A 62 -9.12 -4.51 17.59
C ASP A 62 -8.09 -3.40 17.42
N GLY A 63 -7.20 -3.51 16.43
CA GLY A 63 -6.20 -2.50 16.13
C GLY A 63 -6.81 -1.20 15.63
N LEU A 64 -7.54 -1.24 14.51
CA LEU A 64 -8.12 -0.02 13.93
C LEU A 64 -9.30 0.53 14.72
N SER A 65 -9.97 -0.24 15.59
CA SER A 65 -11.01 0.35 16.46
C SER A 65 -10.43 1.23 17.56
N THR A 66 -9.13 1.17 17.84
CA THR A 66 -8.50 2.13 18.76
C THR A 66 -8.66 3.54 18.23
N LEU A 67 -8.92 4.48 19.15
CA LEU A 67 -9.14 5.89 18.82
C LEU A 67 -10.28 6.13 17.80
N GLU A 68 -11.22 5.18 17.69
CA GLU A 68 -12.34 5.21 16.74
C GLU A 68 -11.90 5.29 15.26
N PHE A 69 -10.65 4.93 14.95
CA PHE A 69 -10.10 5.09 13.61
C PHE A 69 -10.85 4.27 12.56
N LEU A 70 -11.28 3.05 12.88
CA LEU A 70 -12.09 2.20 12.00
C LEU A 70 -13.42 2.87 11.65
N THR A 71 -14.06 3.50 12.64
CA THR A 71 -15.32 4.24 12.46
C THR A 71 -15.09 5.45 11.56
N ALA A 72 -14.01 6.19 11.77
CA ALA A 72 -13.65 7.32 10.91
C ALA A 72 -13.35 6.88 9.47
N LEU A 73 -12.61 5.77 9.30
CA LEU A 73 -12.27 5.17 8.01
C LEU A 73 -13.51 4.74 7.24
N GLN A 74 -14.50 4.13 7.91
CA GLN A 74 -15.77 3.74 7.28
C GLN A 74 -16.62 4.95 6.87
N LYS A 75 -16.59 6.04 7.65
CA LYS A 75 -17.33 7.28 7.34
C LYS A 75 -16.68 8.09 6.21
N HIS A 76 -15.34 8.12 6.15
CA HIS A 76 -14.57 8.94 5.24
C HIS A 76 -13.45 8.16 4.52
N PRO A 77 -13.78 7.12 3.75
CA PRO A 77 -12.77 6.25 3.13
C PRO A 77 -11.90 7.00 2.13
N HIS A 78 -12.47 7.90 1.32
CA HIS A 78 -11.71 8.67 0.32
C HIS A 78 -10.66 9.60 0.95
N VAL A 79 -10.89 10.11 2.16
CA VAL A 79 -9.93 10.97 2.88
C VAL A 79 -8.81 10.14 3.49
N LEU A 80 -9.15 9.00 4.08
CA LEU A 80 -8.22 8.24 4.93
C LEU A 80 -7.43 7.17 4.18
N THR A 81 -7.95 6.65 3.06
CA THR A 81 -7.28 5.60 2.27
C THR A 81 -5.88 6.03 1.80
N PRO A 82 -5.65 7.26 1.26
CA PRO A 82 -4.32 7.71 0.84
C PRO A 82 -3.24 7.68 1.93
N PHE A 83 -3.63 7.70 3.21
CA PHE A 83 -2.70 7.60 4.34
C PHE A 83 -2.38 6.17 4.77
N LEU A 84 -3.14 5.17 4.28
CA LEU A 84 -2.97 3.76 4.62
C LEU A 84 -2.07 3.01 3.63
N TYR A 85 -1.78 3.60 2.48
CA TYR A 85 -0.85 3.04 1.50
C TYR A 85 0.18 4.09 1.09
N HIS A 86 1.34 3.62 0.65
CA HIS A 86 2.36 4.52 0.13
C HIS A 86 1.84 5.19 -1.14
N THR A 87 1.77 6.52 -1.12
CA THR A 87 1.57 7.34 -2.30
C THR A 87 2.90 7.99 -2.64
N GLU A 88 3.40 7.76 -3.86
CA GLU A 88 4.62 8.42 -4.34
C GLU A 88 4.34 9.92 -4.52
N LYS A 89 4.57 10.71 -3.47
CA LYS A 89 4.59 12.17 -3.54
C LYS A 89 6.04 12.62 -3.63
N LYS A 90 6.44 13.15 -4.78
CA LYS A 90 7.74 13.83 -4.91
C LYS A 90 7.72 15.08 -4.04
N LEU A 91 8.72 15.19 -3.18
CA LEU A 91 8.93 16.37 -2.34
C LEU A 91 9.42 17.52 -3.23
N THR A 92 8.76 18.66 -3.19
CA THR A 92 9.18 19.88 -3.90
C THR A 92 9.96 20.82 -2.97
N ALA A 93 10.62 21.84 -3.54
CA ALA A 93 11.26 22.88 -2.73
C ALA A 93 10.22 23.61 -1.87
N THR A 94 9.03 23.88 -2.43
CA THR A 94 7.93 24.51 -1.71
C THR A 94 7.44 23.67 -0.53
N ASP A 95 7.35 22.34 -0.68
CA ASP A 95 6.98 21.43 0.41
C ASP A 95 8.00 21.52 1.58
N LEU A 96 9.29 21.70 1.27
CA LEU A 96 10.36 21.85 2.27
C LEU A 96 10.34 23.22 2.96
N GLU A 97 10.12 24.30 2.21
CA GLU A 97 10.00 25.66 2.77
C GLU A 97 8.81 25.79 3.72
N ASP A 98 7.69 25.12 3.40
CA ASP A 98 6.53 25.11 4.28
C ASP A 98 6.74 24.28 5.56
N LEU A 99 7.50 23.19 5.46
CA LEU A 99 7.78 22.31 6.60
C LEU A 99 8.77 22.94 7.58
N PHE A 100 9.72 23.73 7.08
CA PHE A 100 10.78 24.29 7.90
C PHE A 100 10.83 25.81 7.82
N LYS A 101 10.13 26.44 8.76
CA LYS A 101 10.12 27.89 8.91
C LYS A 101 11.17 28.30 9.94
N PRO A 102 12.33 28.85 9.52
CA PRO A 102 13.35 29.29 10.46
C PRO A 102 12.78 30.42 11.33
N GLU A 103 12.99 30.35 12.64
CA GLU A 103 12.82 31.51 13.49
C GLU A 103 13.98 32.47 13.22
N LEU A 104 13.63 33.64 12.68
CA LEU A 104 14.61 34.63 12.26
C LEU A 104 14.49 35.87 13.12
N SER A 105 15.64 36.51 13.34
CA SER A 105 15.74 37.76 14.09
C SER A 105 14.91 38.88 13.43
N PRO A 106 14.54 39.94 14.19
CA PRO A 106 13.78 41.06 13.67
C PRO A 106 14.41 41.69 12.42
N ALA A 107 13.55 42.11 11.49
CA ALA A 107 13.95 42.78 10.27
C ALA A 107 14.79 44.04 10.59
N GLY A 108 15.94 44.18 9.93
CA GLY A 108 16.87 45.29 10.14
C GLY A 108 17.98 45.06 11.18
N SER A 109 17.98 43.93 11.90
CA SER A 109 19.10 43.58 12.79
C SER A 109 20.33 43.07 12.02
N ASN A 110 21.53 43.32 12.56
CA ASN A 110 22.77 42.75 12.04
C ASN A 110 22.74 41.21 12.02
N GLN A 111 21.95 40.61 12.89
CA GLN A 111 21.78 39.17 13.00
C GLN A 111 20.91 38.62 11.85
N ARG A 112 19.82 39.31 11.51
CA ARG A 112 18.97 38.96 10.36
C ARG A 112 19.72 39.00 9.03
N GLN A 113 20.66 39.93 8.84
CA GLN A 113 21.50 39.98 7.64
C GLN A 113 22.46 38.78 7.52
N LYS A 114 22.92 38.24 8.65
CA LYS A 114 23.77 37.04 8.68
C LYS A 114 22.94 35.78 8.44
N GLU A 115 21.78 35.67 9.09
CA GLU A 115 20.87 34.53 8.95
C GLU A 115 20.39 34.36 7.50
N SER A 116 20.08 35.47 6.81
CA SER A 116 19.60 35.43 5.42
C SER A 116 20.62 34.87 4.42
N LYS A 117 21.93 34.88 4.75
CA LYS A 117 22.99 34.34 3.88
C LYS A 117 23.23 32.84 4.07
N THR A 118 22.79 32.30 5.20
CA THR A 118 22.97 30.88 5.56
C THR A 118 21.69 30.08 5.30
N LEU A 119 20.67 30.72 4.72
CA LEU A 119 19.37 30.11 4.52
C LEU A 119 19.38 29.25 3.25
N TRP A 120 19.19 27.97 3.46
CA TRP A 120 18.90 26.92 2.49
C TRP A 120 17.76 27.18 1.49
N SER A 121 16.92 28.20 1.66
CA SER A 121 15.93 28.60 0.64
C SER A 121 16.57 28.82 -0.73
N ASP A 122 17.73 29.48 -0.78
CA ASP A 122 18.46 29.69 -2.04
C ASP A 122 18.98 28.36 -2.63
N TYR A 123 19.31 27.38 -1.78
CA TYR A 123 19.74 26.05 -2.22
C TYR A 123 18.57 25.23 -2.76
N LEU A 124 17.38 25.32 -2.13
CA LEU A 124 16.18 24.61 -2.57
C LEU A 124 15.70 25.07 -3.95
N LEU A 125 15.77 26.37 -4.23
CA LEU A 125 15.51 26.94 -5.56
C LEU A 125 16.43 26.38 -6.67
N ASN A 126 17.65 25.93 -6.32
CA ASN A 126 18.60 25.35 -7.27
C ASN A 126 18.43 23.84 -7.46
N CYS A 127 17.55 23.20 -6.68
CA CYS A 127 17.38 21.74 -6.66
C CYS A 127 16.08 21.26 -7.35
N GLU A 128 15.20 22.17 -7.76
CA GLU A 128 14.08 21.90 -8.68
C GLU A 128 14.53 21.94 -10.15
#